data_AF-A0A354DG83-F1
#
_entry.id   AF-A0A354DG83-F1
#
_cell.length_a   1.000
_cell.length_b   1.000
_cell.length_c   1.000
_cell.angle_alpha   90.00
_cell.angle_beta   90.00
_cell.angle_gamma   90.00
#
_symmetry.space_group_name_H-M   'P 1'
#
loop_
_entity.id
_entity.type
_entity.pdbx_description
1 polymer ?
#
loop_
_entity_poly.entity_id
_entity_poly.type
_entity_poly.pdbx_seq_one_letter_code
_entity_poly.pdbx_strand_id
1 'polypeptide(L)' 'FHHGQEQGLSDQLVKAFNEQVVAGVVGKVTAETLQEAGVSRMVKPDRERMGAMIMAMDRFFKEKSTYI' A
#
# COMPACT_ATOMS: atom_id res chain seq x y z
N PHE A 1 -9.37 0.43 5.85
CA PHE A 1 -9.93 -0.37 4.74
C PHE A 1 -11.37 -0.78 5.03
N HIS A 2 -11.64 -1.49 6.14
CA HIS A 2 -12.99 -1.90 6.56
C HIS A 2 -14.06 -0.80 6.45
N HIS A 3 -13.80 0.40 6.96
CA HIS A 3 -14.75 1.51 6.86
C HIS A 3 -15.16 1.88 5.43
N GLY A 4 -14.25 1.74 4.46
CA GLY A 4 -14.58 1.93 3.05
C GLY A 4 -15.37 0.77 2.47
N GLN A 5 -15.15 -0.46 2.96
CA GLN A 5 -15.94 -1.63 2.57
C GLN A 5 -17.39 -1.51 3.04
N GLU A 6 -17.60 -1.04 4.27
CA GLU A 6 -18.93 -0.75 4.83
C GLU A 6 -19.71 0.28 4.00
N GLN A 7 -18.99 1.17 3.31
CA GLN A 7 -19.56 2.17 2.40
C GLN A 7 -19.69 1.68 0.96
N GLY A 8 -19.42 0.40 0.67
CA GLY A 8 -19.47 -0.16 -0.67
C GLY A 8 -18.36 0.33 -1.61
N LEU A 9 -17.26 0.85 -1.07
CA LEU A 9 -16.14 1.40 -1.84
C LEU A 9 -15.01 0.39 -2.08
N SER A 10 -15.19 -0.89 -1.70
CA SER A 10 -14.16 -1.93 -1.79
C SER A 10 -13.46 -1.96 -3.15
N ASP A 11 -14.22 -2.11 -4.24
CA ASP A 11 -13.66 -2.25 -5.59
C ASP A 11 -12.89 -1.01 -6.03
N GLN A 12 -13.41 0.18 -5.69
CA GLN A 12 -12.76 1.45 -5.99
C GLN A 12 -11.43 1.59 -5.24
N LEU A 13 -11.40 1.18 -3.96
CA LEU A 13 -10.18 1.21 -3.16
C LEU A 13 -9.14 0.20 -3.70
N VAL A 14 -9.55 -1.02 -4.02
CA VAL A 14 -8.66 -2.05 -4.59
C VAL A 14 -8.08 -1.56 -5.91
N LYS A 15 -8.92 -1.04 -6.81
CA LYS A 15 -8.49 -0.46 -8.08
C LYS A 15 -7.51 0.69 -7.86
N ALA A 16 -7.83 1.63 -6.97
CA ALA A 16 -6.96 2.76 -6.68
C ALA A 16 -5.58 2.29 -6.16
N PHE A 17 -5.53 1.33 -5.24
CA PHE A 17 -4.26 0.82 -4.70
C PHE A 17 -3.42 0.01 -5.71
N ASN A 18 -4.07 -0.62 -6.69
CA ASN A 18 -3.34 -1.35 -7.73
C ASN A 18 -2.88 -0.43 -8.87
N GLU A 19 -3.65 0.60 -9.22
CA GLU A 19 -3.42 1.40 -10.43
C GLU A 19 -2.91 2.82 -10.15
N GLN A 20 -3.48 3.53 -9.17
CA GLN A 20 -3.36 4.98 -9.05
C GLN A 20 -2.45 5.42 -7.90
N VAL A 21 -2.50 4.70 -6.78
CA VAL A 21 -1.74 5.02 -5.57
C VAL A 21 -0.95 3.81 -5.11
N VAL A 22 -0.04 4.02 -4.16
CA VAL A 22 0.78 2.95 -3.58
C VAL A 22 0.32 2.69 -2.16
N ALA A 23 0.00 1.44 -1.83
CA ALA A 23 -0.31 1.05 -0.46
C ALA A 23 0.99 0.92 0.36
N GLY A 24 1.22 1.85 1.29
CA GLY A 24 2.26 1.69 2.32
C GLY A 24 1.69 0.91 3.51
N VAL A 25 2.28 -0.23 3.84
CA VAL A 25 1.81 -1.07 4.96
C VAL A 25 2.94 -1.26 5.98
N VAL A 26 2.71 -0.76 7.20
CA VAL A 26 3.75 -0.75 8.24
C VAL A 26 3.96 -2.12 8.86
N GLY A 27 2.88 -2.89 9.10
CA GLY A 27 2.95 -4.17 9.78
C GLY A 27 2.20 -5.29 9.07
N LYS A 28 2.49 -6.52 9.50
CA LYS A 28 1.97 -7.76 8.90
C LYS A 28 0.44 -7.78 8.79
N VAL A 29 -0.27 -7.43 9.87
CA VAL A 29 -1.74 -7.50 9.91
C VAL A 29 -2.37 -6.60 8.84
N THR A 30 -1.87 -5.37 8.67
CA THR A 30 -2.37 -4.47 7.62
C THR A 30 -2.09 -5.00 6.21
N ALA A 31 -0.93 -5.65 6.02
CA ALA A 31 -0.59 -6.25 4.74
C ALA A 31 -1.51 -7.42 4.38
N GLU A 32 -1.82 -8.28 5.36
CA GLU A 32 -2.74 -9.40 5.18
C GLU A 32 -4.15 -8.90 4.82
N THR A 33 -4.68 -7.91 5.56
CA THR A 33 -5.99 -7.32 5.25
C THR A 33 -6.08 -6.76 3.82
N LEU A 34 -5.03 -6.07 3.35
CA LEU A 34 -5.02 -5.55 1.99
C LEU A 34 -4.85 -6.65 0.93
N GLN A 35 -4.05 -7.67 1.23
CA GLN A 35 -3.85 -8.81 0.32
C GLN A 35 -5.13 -9.63 0.14
N GLU A 36 -5.84 -9.94 1.23
CA GLU A 36 -7.15 -10.60 1.21
C GLU A 36 -8.19 -9.79 0.44
N ALA A 37 -8.10 -8.46 0.50
CA ALA A 37 -8.94 -7.57 -0.29
C ALA A 37 -8.57 -7.49 -1.79
N GLY A 38 -7.47 -8.13 -2.23
CA GLY A 38 -7.04 -8.12 -3.64
C GLY A 38 -6.07 -6.98 -4.02
N VAL A 39 -5.51 -6.27 -3.04
CA VAL A 39 -4.42 -5.33 -3.28
C VAL A 39 -3.11 -6.11 -3.43
N SER A 40 -2.48 -6.03 -4.59
CA SER A 40 -1.23 -6.74 -4.90
C SER A 40 0.01 -5.85 -4.80
N ARG A 41 -0.16 -4.53 -4.98
CA ARG A 41 0.93 -3.55 -5.00
C ARG A 41 1.07 -2.85 -3.65
N MET A 42 2.01 -3.32 -2.84
CA MET A 42 2.30 -2.77 -1.51
C MET A 42 3.77 -2.48 -1.31
N VAL A 43 4.10 -1.43 -0.56
CA VAL A 43 5.44 -1.15 -0.04
C VAL A 43 5.45 -1.47 1.44
N LYS A 44 6.47 -2.22 1.86
CA LYS A 44 6.69 -2.63 3.25
C LYS A 44 8.02 -2.05 3.75
N PRO A 45 8.11 -1.60 5.00
CA PRO A 45 9.38 -1.18 5.58
C PRO A 45 10.23 -2.38 6.00
N ASP A 46 11.51 -2.14 6.26
CA ASP A 46 12.44 -3.12 6.85
C ASP A 46 12.07 -3.47 8.31
N ARG A 47 11.46 -2.52 9.02
CA ARG A 47 10.98 -2.63 10.40
C ARG A 47 9.60 -1.99 10.52
N GLU A 48 8.73 -2.55 11.35
CA GLU A 48 7.35 -2.07 11.54
C GLU A 48 7.28 -0.72 12.29
N ARG A 49 7.82 0.35 11.68
CA ARG A 49 7.85 1.72 12.20
C ARG A 49 7.54 2.69 11.08
N MET A 50 6.83 3.78 11.42
CA MET A 50 6.44 4.80 10.44
C MET A 50 7.63 5.46 9.74
N GLY A 51 8.72 5.75 10.46
CA GLY A 51 9.91 6.36 9.84
C GLY A 51 10.55 5.46 8.77
N ALA A 52 10.60 4.15 9.03
CA ALA A 52 11.08 3.18 8.06
C ALA A 52 10.15 3.05 6.85
N MET A 53 8.84 3.21 7.04
CA MET A 53 7.86 3.24 5.95
C MET A 53 8.11 4.43 5.02
N ILE A 54 8.37 5.61 5.58
CA ILE A 54 8.69 6.81 4.78
C ILE A 54 9.93 6.55 3.92
N MET A 55 10.99 5.98 4.51
CA MET A 55 12.22 5.63 3.77
C MET A 55 11.97 4.60 2.66
N ALA A 56 11.13 3.60 2.91
CA ALA A 56 10.76 2.61 1.91
C ALA A 56 9.95 3.22 0.76
N MET A 57 9.05 4.17 1.04
CA MET A 57 8.30 4.89 0.00
C MET A 57 9.23 5.76 -0.85
N ASP A 58 10.14 6.51 -0.23
CA ASP A 58 11.14 7.32 -0.95
C ASP A 58 11.95 6.46 -1.93
N ARG A 59 12.45 5.31 -1.48
CA ARG A 59 13.18 4.35 -2.33
C ARG A 59 12.31 3.85 -3.48
N PHE A 60 11.09 3.41 -3.18
CA PHE A 60 10.16 2.89 -4.18
C PHE A 60 9.87 3.90 -5.30
N PHE A 61 9.62 5.17 -4.96
CA PHE A 61 9.33 6.20 -5.96
C PHE A 61 10.58 6.64 -6.73
N LYS A 62 11.77 6.66 -6.09
CA LYS A 62 13.03 6.91 -6.79
C LYS A 62 13.34 5.82 -7.81
N GLU A 63 13.21 4.54 -7.45
CA GLU A 63 13.42 3.42 -8.37
C GLU A 63 12.43 3.45 -9.56
N LYS A 64 11.18 3.85 -9.33
CA LYS A 64 10.18 4.04 -10.39
C LYS A 64 10.46 5.27 -11.27
N SER A 65 11.11 6.30 -10.73
CA SER A 65 11.43 7.54 -11.45
C SER A 65 12.68 7.44 -12.33
N THR A 66 13.52 6.40 -12.19
CA THR A 66 14.75 6.23 -12.99
C THR A 66 14.49 5.83 -14.45
N TYR A 67 13.23 5.84 -14.91
CA TYR A 67 12.83 5.65 -16.31
C TYR A 67 12.36 6.97 -16.95
N ILE A 68 13.17 8.02 -16.83
CA ILE A 68 13.08 9.24 -17.67
C ILE A 68 14.48 9.61 -18.17
#